data_AF-A0A424RWQ6-F1
#
_entry.id   AF-A0A424RWQ6-F1
#
_cell.length_a   1.000
_cell.length_b   1.000
_cell.length_c   1.000
_cell.angle_alpha   90.00
_cell.angle_beta   90.00
_cell.angle_gamma   90.00
#
_symmetry.space_group_name_H-M   'P 1'
#
loop_
_entity.id
_entity.type
_entity.pdbx_description
1 polymer ?
#
loop_
_entity_poly.entity_id
_entity_poly.type
_entity_poly.pdbx_seq_one_letter_code
_entity_poly.pdbx_strand_id
1 'polypeptide(L)'
;MIKSKFVTSIIVFSILMVITSIIKTQTRLVEKNINSYKNKISVLSNNLHEIQLDYHYLSSPKILERQINQFSDEIYITMDYSKIYLSLDDFLEEKFKTTKNFENEKEIK
;
A
#
# COMPACT_ATOMS: atom_id res chain seq x y z
N MET A 1 27.13 -38.80 -51.18
CA MET A 1 25.66 -38.82 -51.20
C MET A 1 25.16 -38.48 -49.80
N ILE A 2 24.68 -37.25 -49.58
CA ILE A 2 24.16 -36.84 -48.27
C ILE A 2 22.85 -37.60 -48.06
N LYS A 3 22.73 -38.37 -46.97
CA LYS A 3 21.51 -39.11 -46.67
C LYS A 3 20.40 -38.10 -46.35
N SER A 4 19.22 -38.21 -46.97
CA SER A 4 18.15 -37.20 -46.81
C SER A 4 17.73 -36.98 -45.35
N LYS A 5 17.86 -38.00 -44.50
CA LYS A 5 17.64 -37.92 -43.04
C LYS A 5 18.55 -36.90 -42.32
N PHE A 6 19.77 -36.67 -42.81
CA PHE A 6 20.68 -35.66 -42.24
C PHE A 6 20.27 -34.25 -42.65
N VAL A 7 19.80 -34.06 -43.89
CA VAL A 7 19.33 -32.76 -44.38
C VAL A 7 18.08 -32.32 -43.61
N THR A 8 17.12 -33.22 -43.40
CA THR A 8 15.92 -32.90 -42.61
C THR A 8 16.25 -32.54 -41.17
N SER A 9 17.20 -33.24 -40.55
CA SER A 9 17.67 -32.90 -39.20
C SER A 9 18.31 -31.51 -39.12
N ILE A 10 19.16 -31.14 -40.10
CA ILE A 10 19.79 -29.81 -40.16
C ILE A 10 18.75 -28.69 -40.31
N ILE A 11 17.70 -28.94 -41.11
CA ILE A 11 16.62 -27.97 -41.35
C ILE A 11 15.84 -27.76 -40.06
N VAL A 12 15.44 -28.84 -39.40
CA VAL A 12 14.71 -28.77 -38.12
C VAL A 12 15.54 -28.04 -37.06
N PHE A 13 16.84 -28.35 -36.97
CA PHE A 13 17.74 -27.67 -36.03
C PHE A 13 17.86 -26.17 -36.31
N SER A 14 18.02 -25.77 -37.58
CA SER A 14 18.07 -24.35 -37.95
C SER A 14 16.77 -23.62 -37.61
N ILE A 15 15.61 -24.23 -37.87
CA ILE A 15 14.31 -23.64 -37.53
C ILE A 15 14.20 -23.43 -36.02
N LEU A 16 14.57 -24.43 -35.21
CA LEU A 16 14.59 -24.29 -33.75
C LEU A 16 15.51 -23.15 -33.29
N MET A 17 16.67 -23.01 -33.92
CA MET A 17 17.64 -21.97 -33.58
C MET A 17 17.11 -20.56 -33.86
N VAL A 18 16.41 -20.38 -34.98
CA VAL A 18 15.76 -19.10 -35.32
C VAL A 18 14.62 -18.79 -34.34
N ILE A 19 13.76 -19.77 -34.05
CA ILE A 19 12.63 -19.61 -33.13
C ILE A 19 13.13 -19.20 -31.73
N THR A 20 14.13 -19.91 -31.20
CA THR A 20 14.69 -19.62 -29.87
C THR A 20 15.33 -18.22 -29.80
N SER A 21 15.99 -17.77 -30.87
CA SER A 21 16.54 -16.42 -30.94
C SER A 21 15.45 -15.33 -30.90
N ILE A 22 14.35 -15.54 -31.64
CA ILE A 22 13.20 -14.63 -31.63
C ILE A 22 12.58 -14.58 -30.23
N ILE A 23 12.32 -15.75 -29.62
CA ILE A 23 11.76 -15.84 -28.26
C ILE A 23 12.67 -15.12 -27.27
N LYS A 24 13.98 -15.39 -27.28
CA LYS A 24 14.96 -14.74 -26.40
C LYS A 24 14.92 -13.22 -26.50
N THR A 25 14.79 -12.69 -27.71
CA THR A 25 14.75 -11.24 -27.96
C THR A 25 13.47 -10.63 -27.41
N GLN A 26 12.33 -11.26 -27.67
CA GLN A 26 11.04 -10.78 -27.17
C GLN A 26 10.96 -10.86 -25.65
N THR A 27 11.43 -11.95 -25.04
CA THR A 27 11.49 -12.11 -23.58
C THR A 27 12.34 -11.01 -22.95
N ARG A 28 13.51 -10.69 -23.52
CA ARG A 28 14.37 -9.61 -23.00
C ARG A 28 13.70 -8.23 -23.06
N LEU A 29 12.88 -7.97 -24.08
CA LEU A 29 12.12 -6.72 -24.19
C LEU A 29 11.03 -6.65 -23.11
N VAL A 30 10.31 -7.75 -22.89
CA VAL A 30 9.31 -7.86 -21.81
C VAL A 30 9.94 -7.69 -20.43
N GLU A 31 11.07 -8.36 -20.15
CA GLU A 31 11.82 -8.21 -18.89
C GLU A 31 12.24 -6.76 -18.64
N LYS A 32 12.74 -6.07 -19.68
CA LYS A 32 13.13 -4.65 -19.58
C LYS A 32 11.94 -3.77 -19.23
N ASN A 33 10.77 -4.03 -19.83
CA ASN A 33 9.55 -3.29 -19.53
C ASN A 33 9.08 -3.56 -18.10
N ILE A 34 9.06 -4.82 -17.66
CA ILE A 34 8.71 -5.19 -16.29
C ILE A 34 9.63 -4.47 -15.29
N ASN A 35 10.94 -4.47 -15.53
CA ASN A 35 11.88 -3.79 -14.66
C ASN A 35 11.66 -2.27 -14.62
N SER A 36 11.35 -1.66 -15.78
CA SER A 36 10.99 -0.24 -15.86
C SER A 36 9.73 0.08 -15.05
N TYR A 37 8.67 -0.72 -15.18
CA TYR A 37 7.45 -0.53 -14.39
C TYR A 37 7.67 -0.76 -12.90
N LYS A 38 8.45 -1.78 -12.53
CA LYS A 38 8.83 -2.04 -11.13
C LYS A 38 9.53 -0.83 -10.50
N ASN A 39 10.48 -0.22 -11.23
CA ASN A 39 11.17 0.97 -10.76
C ASN A 39 10.21 2.16 -10.61
N LYS A 40 9.32 2.38 -11.58
CA LYS A 40 8.29 3.44 -11.49
C LYS A 40 7.38 3.26 -10.27
N ILE A 41 6.92 2.03 -10.03
CA ILE A 41 6.09 1.71 -8.86
C ILE A 41 6.87 1.96 -7.57
N SER A 42 8.14 1.56 -7.50
CA SER A 42 8.97 1.80 -6.31
C SER A 42 9.15 3.29 -6.03
N VAL A 43 9.42 4.11 -7.05
CA VAL A 43 9.55 5.56 -6.90
C VAL A 43 8.22 6.17 -6.45
N LEU A 44 7.11 5.77 -7.07
CA LEU A 44 5.79 6.28 -6.71
C LEU A 44 5.40 5.90 -5.27
N SER A 45 5.71 4.68 -4.85
CA SER A 45 5.46 4.21 -3.48
C SER A 45 6.24 5.02 -2.45
N ASN A 46 7.51 5.33 -2.74
CA ASN A 46 8.34 6.16 -1.85
C ASN A 46 7.79 7.59 -1.77
N ASN A 47 7.46 8.20 -2.92
CA ASN A 47 6.88 9.54 -2.96
C ASN A 47 5.55 9.60 -2.19
N LEU A 48 4.69 8.59 -2.32
CA LEU A 48 3.44 8.50 -1.56
C LEU A 48 3.71 8.41 -0.06
N HIS A 49 4.70 7.63 0.36
CA HIS A 49 5.08 7.52 1.75
C HIS A 49 5.59 8.85 2.32
N GLU A 50 6.44 9.56 1.58
CA GLU A 50 6.91 10.90 1.96
C GLU A 50 5.76 11.91 2.08
N ILE A 51 4.86 11.95 1.10
CA ILE A 51 3.68 12.84 1.13
C ILE A 51 2.76 12.50 2.30
N GLN A 52 2.57 11.21 2.61
CA GLN A 52 1.78 10.81 3.77
C GLN A 52 2.42 11.27 5.08
N LEU A 53 3.74 11.15 5.20
CA LEU A 53 4.48 11.63 6.37
C LEU A 53 4.33 13.16 6.53
N ASP A 54 4.50 13.90 5.45
CA ASP A 54 4.32 15.36 5.43
C ASP A 54 2.87 15.74 5.79
N TYR A 55 1.89 15.03 5.22
CA TYR A 55 0.48 15.24 5.54
C TYR A 55 0.22 15.03 7.03
N HIS A 56 0.65 13.91 7.62
CA HIS A 56 0.47 13.62 9.03
C HIS A 56 1.15 14.66 9.93
N TYR A 57 2.31 15.16 9.53
CA TYR A 57 3.00 16.22 10.25
C TYR A 57 2.21 17.55 10.19
N LEU A 58 1.81 17.99 9.00
CA LEU A 58 1.08 19.24 8.78
C LEU A 58 -0.35 19.21 9.35
N SER A 59 -1.00 18.05 9.31
CA SER A 59 -2.31 17.81 9.91
C SER A 59 -2.22 17.42 11.39
N SER A 60 -1.06 17.58 12.02
CA SER A 60 -0.94 17.28 13.44
C SER A 60 -1.85 18.23 14.25
N PRO A 61 -2.48 17.75 15.34
CA PRO A 61 -3.44 18.55 16.10
C PRO A 61 -2.86 19.90 16.56
N LYS A 62 -1.58 19.94 16.93
CA LYS A 62 -0.88 21.16 17.34
C LYS A 62 -0.71 22.17 16.20
N ILE A 63 -0.43 21.71 14.97
CA ILE A 63 -0.31 22.60 13.81
C ILE A 63 -1.70 23.09 13.39
N LEU A 64 -2.71 22.20 13.40
CA LEU A 64 -4.10 22.55 13.12
C LEU A 64 -4.63 23.58 14.12
N GLU A 65 -4.41 23.37 15.42
CA GLU A 65 -4.77 24.33 16.47
C GLU A 65 -4.17 25.71 16.21
N ARG A 66 -2.86 25.76 15.92
CA ARG A 66 -2.18 27.02 15.61
C ARG A 66 -2.76 27.71 14.38
N GLN A 67 -3.07 26.96 13.32
CA GLN A 67 -3.66 27.53 12.11
C GLN A 67 -5.09 28.03 12.35
N ILE A 68 -5.93 27.26 13.03
CA ILE A 68 -7.31 27.64 13.32
C ILE A 68 -7.34 28.90 14.19
N ASN A 69 -6.54 28.95 15.26
CA ASN A 69 -6.43 30.13 16.12
C ASN A 69 -5.88 31.37 15.39
N GLN A 70 -5.18 31.20 14.26
CA GLN A 70 -4.69 32.31 13.45
C GLN A 70 -5.77 32.88 12.51
N PHE A 71 -6.69 32.04 12.03
CA PHE A 71 -7.68 32.42 11.00
C PHE A 71 -9.13 32.46 11.50
N SER A 72 -9.38 32.04 12.73
CA SER A 72 -10.70 32.00 13.37
C SER A 72 -10.59 32.35 14.85
N ASP A 73 -11.65 32.95 15.40
CA ASP A 73 -11.81 33.17 16.84
C ASP A 73 -12.33 31.91 17.58
N GLU A 74 -12.56 30.81 16.85
CA GLU A 74 -13.00 29.54 17.41
C GLU A 74 -11.85 28.75 18.05
N ILE A 75 -12.07 28.25 19.26
CA ILE A 75 -11.11 27.42 20.00
C ILE A 75 -11.17 25.99 19.46
N TYR A 76 -10.08 25.56 18.83
CA TYR A 76 -9.93 24.17 18.41
C TYR A 76 -9.63 23.26 19.62
N ILE A 77 -10.46 22.25 19.85
CA ILE A 77 -10.27 21.25 20.89
C ILE A 77 -9.84 19.93 20.24
N THR A 78 -8.66 19.45 20.59
CA THR A 78 -8.16 18.16 20.14
C THR A 78 -8.89 17.01 20.84
N MET A 79 -9.11 15.90 20.14
CA MET A 79 -9.66 14.70 20.77
C MET A 79 -8.68 14.14 21.81
N ASP A 80 -9.16 13.87 23.02
CA ASP A 80 -8.37 13.21 24.07
C ASP A 80 -7.88 11.84 23.62
N TYR A 81 -6.65 11.49 23.95
CA TYR A 81 -6.07 10.17 23.66
C TYR A 81 -6.89 9.00 24.21
N SER A 82 -7.57 9.19 25.35
CA SER A 82 -8.46 8.17 25.94
C SER A 82 -9.68 7.85 25.09
N LYS A 83 -10.01 8.70 24.11
CA LYS A 83 -11.16 8.52 23.20
C LYS A 83 -10.71 8.03 21.81
N ILE A 84 -9.44 7.71 21.63
CA ILE A 84 -8.88 7.19 20.38
C ILE A 84 -8.85 5.67 20.46
N TYR A 85 -9.69 5.03 19.65
CA TYR A 85 -9.79 3.57 19.56
C TYR A 85 -9.08 3.07 18.30
N LEU A 86 -8.22 2.05 18.42
CA LEU A 86 -7.51 1.49 17.26
C LEU A 86 -8.44 0.70 16.34
N SER A 87 -9.50 0.12 16.90
CA SER A 87 -10.51 -0.63 16.18
C SER A 87 -11.92 -0.33 16.70
N LEU A 88 -12.92 -0.68 15.91
CA LEU A 88 -14.32 -0.62 16.32
C LEU A 88 -14.58 -1.54 17.53
N ASP A 89 -13.90 -2.68 17.58
CA ASP A 89 -14.06 -3.65 18.66
C ASP A 89 -13.54 -3.08 20.00
N ASP A 90 -12.40 -2.38 19.99
CA ASP A 90 -11.86 -1.69 21.18
C ASP A 90 -12.86 -0.67 21.74
N PHE A 91 -13.49 0.10 20.83
CA PHE A 91 -14.54 1.06 21.20
C PHE A 91 -15.75 0.38 21.82
N LEU A 92 -16.23 -0.70 21.20
CA LEU A 92 -17.38 -1.44 21.70
C LEU A 92 -17.09 -2.07 23.06
N GLU A 93 -15.91 -2.66 23.25
CA GLU A 93 -15.51 -3.25 24.53
C GLU A 93 -15.52 -2.24 25.67
N GLU A 94 -14.94 -1.05 25.47
CA GLU A 94 -14.93 0.01 26.48
C GLU A 94 -16.36 0.54 26.76
N LYS A 95 -17.16 0.74 25.72
CA LYS A 95 -18.55 1.18 25.84
C LYS A 95 -19.41 0.16 26.61
N PHE A 96 -19.21 -1.13 26.38
CA PHE A 96 -19.94 -2.17 27.10
C PHE A 96 -19.41 -2.40 28.53
N LYS A 97 -18.12 -2.12 28.81
CA LYS A 97 -17.58 -2.09 30.19
C LYS A 97 -18.25 -1.04 31.05
N THR A 98 -18.45 0.18 30.53
CA THR A 98 -19.11 1.27 31.29
C THR A 98 -20.60 1.04 31.50
N THR A 99 -21.28 0.38 30.55
CA THR A 99 -22.72 0.09 30.66
C THR A 99 -23.06 -0.90 31.80
N LYS A 100 -22.16 -1.84 32.14
CA LYS A 100 -22.38 -2.83 33.21
C LYS A 100 -22.44 -2.24 34.63
N ASN A 101 -21.87 -1.06 34.88
CA ASN A 101 -21.83 -0.48 36.23
C ASN A 101 -23.13 0.21 36.65
N PHE A 102 -23.99 0.63 35.72
CA PHE A 102 -25.23 1.36 36.04
C PHE A 102 -26.37 0.45 36.55
N GLU A 103 -26.28 -0.87 36.36
CA GLU A 103 -27.29 -1.81 36.86
C GLU A 103 -27.10 -2.10 38.37
N ASN A 104 -25.86 -2.05 38.86
CA ASN A 104 -25.54 -2.40 40.26
C ASN A 104 -25.73 -1.24 41.26
N GLU A 105 -25.92 0.00 40.82
CA GLU A 105 -26.15 1.15 41.72
C GLU A 105 -27.63 1.30 42.17
N LYS A 106 -28.56 0.52 41.60
CA LYS A 106 -30.00 0.61 41.95
C LYS A 106 -30.44 -0.28 43.13
N GLU A 107 -29.56 -1.11 43.70
CA GLU A 107 -29.90 -2.02 44.81
C GLU A 107 -29.35 -1.60 46.18
N ILE A 108 -29.27 -0.30 46.46
CA ILE A 108 -29.11 0.19 47.84
C ILE A 108 -30.24 1.19 48.15
N LYS A 109 -31.37 0.66 48.59
CA LYS A 109 -32.40 1.39 49.34
C LYS A 109 -33.00 0.49 50.41
#